data_AF-A0A417CWB1-F1
#
_entry.id   AF-A0A417CWB1-F1
#
_cell.length_a   1.000
_cell.length_b   1.000
_cell.length_c   1.000
_cell.angle_alpha   90.00
_cell.angle_beta   90.00
_cell.angle_gamma   90.00
#
_symmetry.space_group_name_H-M   'P 1'
#
loop_
_entity.id
_entity.type
_entity.pdbx_description
1 polymer ?
#
loop_
_entity_poly.entity_id
_entity_poly.type
_entity_poly.pdbx_seq_one_letter_code
_entity_poly.pdbx_strand_id
1 'polypeptide(L)'
;MPTTYAHWRFGNTCIPTLDQDLQTMIRSNREVFDYGVHGPDIFFYYHCLKANKINEYGNQLHDASYKSLLEQFAQNYSPVMDKTAYLSYVLGFTCHFVLDSYCHGYIERKDETSTASHGKIESQFDRYLLVKDGYDPIKTSVTTSLKPSKSVANTIAECFPNIGQKVIYQTIKDQRMYLNLLKDSSDIKRFVLGHAMDLVGVSSFKDLFLTKSEDPVCKDSNLRLDKYFEMASKHYPVLAQNVVNYLVHGEPLMDYFKHTFGPKADYQTIPVYSYQEEQGYSVNELQK
;
A
#
# COMPACT_ATOMS: atom_id res chain seq x y z
N MET A 1 -4.75 -6.94 -1.10
CA MET A 1 -4.25 -5.98 -2.10
C MET A 1 -4.61 -4.65 -1.51
N PRO A 2 -3.80 -4.18 -0.54
CA PRO A 2 -4.21 -3.09 0.31
C PRO A 2 -4.36 -1.80 -0.48
N THR A 3 -5.13 -0.91 0.10
CA THR A 3 -5.98 -0.04 -0.69
C THR A 3 -5.30 1.21 -1.21
N THR A 4 -5.77 1.68 -2.38
CA THR A 4 -5.14 2.78 -3.11
C THR A 4 -5.17 4.08 -2.31
N TYR A 5 -6.30 4.43 -1.71
CA TYR A 5 -6.42 5.70 -0.99
C TYR A 5 -5.74 5.66 0.38
N ALA A 6 -5.83 4.56 1.12
CA ALA A 6 -5.24 4.41 2.44
C ALA A 6 -3.73 4.59 2.39
N HIS A 7 -3.05 3.93 1.45
CA HIS A 7 -1.61 4.08 1.27
C HIS A 7 -1.20 5.49 0.85
N TRP A 8 -1.93 6.09 -0.10
CA TRP A 8 -1.66 7.46 -0.52
C TRP A 8 -1.88 8.47 0.62
N ARG A 9 -2.97 8.32 1.37
CA ARG A 9 -3.28 9.13 2.54
C ARG A 9 -2.24 8.94 3.65
N PHE A 10 -1.77 7.71 3.87
CA PHE A 10 -0.73 7.38 4.83
C PHE A 10 0.58 8.07 4.49
N GLY A 11 1.03 7.96 3.24
CA GLY A 11 2.20 8.69 2.75
C GLY A 11 2.08 10.21 2.96
N ASN A 12 0.92 10.79 2.63
CA ASN A 12 0.65 12.22 2.90
C ASN A 12 0.71 12.59 4.39
N THR A 13 0.22 11.72 5.26
CA THR A 13 0.24 11.91 6.72
C THR A 13 1.67 11.82 7.26
N CYS A 14 2.50 10.98 6.66
CA CYS A 14 3.87 10.71 7.07
C CYS A 14 4.87 11.77 6.61
N ILE A 15 4.69 12.38 5.42
CA ILE A 15 5.61 13.43 4.94
C ILE A 15 5.88 14.53 6.00
N PRO A 16 4.86 15.18 6.62
CA PRO A 16 5.11 16.26 7.57
C PRO A 16 5.76 15.82 8.89
N THR A 17 5.93 14.52 9.15
CA THR A 17 6.60 14.01 10.36
C THR A 17 8.10 13.82 10.18
N LEU A 18 8.60 13.95 8.94
CA LEU A 18 10.02 13.84 8.59
C LEU A 18 10.75 15.18 8.73
N ASP A 19 12.08 15.14 8.75
CA ASP A 19 12.92 16.34 8.70
C ASP A 19 12.71 17.14 7.40
N GLN A 20 12.89 18.46 7.49
CA GLN A 20 12.56 19.42 6.42
C GLN A 20 13.23 19.12 5.07
N ASP A 21 14.46 18.60 5.10
CA ASP A 21 15.21 18.24 3.89
C ASP A 21 14.57 17.05 3.17
N LEU A 22 14.16 16.02 3.92
CA LEU A 22 13.43 14.87 3.38
C LEU A 22 12.06 15.29 2.84
N GLN A 23 11.35 16.17 3.56
CA GLN A 23 10.08 16.72 3.07
C GLN A 23 10.26 17.43 1.72
N THR A 24 11.28 18.28 1.61
CA THR A 24 11.56 19.04 0.38
C THR A 24 11.92 18.10 -0.76
N MET A 25 12.79 17.11 -0.50
CA MET A 25 13.17 16.09 -1.47
C MET A 25 11.96 15.30 -2.00
N ILE A 26 11.11 14.80 -1.10
CA ILE A 26 9.91 14.04 -1.47
C ILE A 26 8.94 14.91 -2.28
N ARG A 27 8.74 16.17 -1.89
CA ARG A 27 7.85 17.09 -2.63
C ARG A 27 8.37 17.40 -4.03
N SER A 28 9.68 17.51 -4.21
CA SER A 28 10.31 17.66 -5.54
C SER A 28 10.20 16.40 -6.39
N ASN A 29 10.11 15.21 -5.77
CA ASN A 29 10.00 13.90 -6.43
C ASN A 29 8.63 13.25 -6.19
N ARG A 30 7.58 14.07 -6.09
CA ARG A 30 6.27 13.66 -5.58
C ARG A 30 5.65 12.48 -6.33
N GLU A 31 5.75 12.49 -7.66
CA GLU A 31 5.18 11.43 -8.49
C GLU A 31 5.85 10.08 -8.25
N VAL A 32 7.16 10.08 -7.98
CA VAL A 32 7.92 8.87 -7.67
C VAL A 32 7.56 8.34 -6.29
N PHE A 33 7.49 9.22 -5.29
CA PHE A 33 7.04 8.85 -3.94
C PHE A 33 5.61 8.29 -3.95
N ASP A 34 4.70 8.91 -4.71
CA ASP A 34 3.30 8.47 -4.84
C ASP A 34 3.17 7.08 -5.50
N TYR A 35 4.14 6.63 -6.30
CA TYR A 35 4.21 5.22 -6.71
C TYR A 35 4.86 4.33 -5.66
N GLY A 36 5.84 4.86 -4.92
CA GLY A 36 6.46 4.16 -3.79
C GLY A 36 5.45 3.75 -2.73
N VAL A 37 4.47 4.58 -2.39
CA VAL A 37 3.45 4.25 -1.36
C VAL A 37 2.59 3.03 -1.70
N HIS A 38 2.59 2.58 -2.95
CA HIS A 38 1.93 1.33 -3.37
C HIS A 38 2.86 0.10 -3.24
N GLY A 39 4.11 0.28 -2.85
CA GLY A 39 5.04 -0.82 -2.60
C GLY A 39 5.10 -1.84 -3.75
N PRO A 40 5.09 -3.14 -3.44
CA PRO A 40 5.05 -4.20 -4.45
C PRO A 40 3.66 -4.37 -5.09
N ASP A 41 2.58 -3.76 -4.59
CA ASP A 41 1.24 -3.91 -5.15
C ASP A 41 1.13 -3.47 -6.62
N ILE A 42 2.01 -2.55 -7.06
CA ILE A 42 2.04 -2.12 -8.45
C ILE A 42 2.16 -3.31 -9.40
N PHE A 43 2.91 -4.35 -9.01
CA PHE A 43 3.19 -5.51 -9.85
C PHE A 43 1.96 -6.39 -10.08
N PHE A 44 0.94 -6.34 -9.21
CA PHE A 44 -0.31 -7.06 -9.43
C PHE A 44 -1.14 -6.50 -10.57
N TYR A 45 -0.89 -5.26 -10.99
CA TYR A 45 -1.63 -4.66 -12.10
C TYR A 45 -1.06 -4.99 -13.47
N TYR A 46 0.18 -5.50 -13.58
CA TYR A 46 0.75 -5.85 -14.88
C TYR A 46 -0.06 -6.98 -15.53
N HIS A 47 -0.80 -6.67 -16.60
CA HIS A 47 -1.61 -7.63 -17.35
C HIS A 47 -2.48 -8.55 -16.46
N CYS A 48 -3.09 -7.97 -15.41
CA CYS A 48 -3.69 -8.68 -14.27
C CYS A 48 -4.93 -9.54 -14.57
N LEU A 49 -5.37 -9.59 -15.83
CA LEU A 49 -6.45 -10.49 -16.28
C LEU A 49 -5.97 -11.93 -16.46
N LYS A 50 -4.64 -12.16 -16.42
CA LYS A 50 -4.04 -13.50 -16.48
C LYS A 50 -2.80 -13.53 -15.58
N ALA A 51 -2.63 -14.66 -14.88
CA ALA A 51 -1.41 -14.93 -14.11
C ALA A 51 -0.18 -14.79 -15.00
N ASN A 52 0.86 -14.13 -14.47
CA ASN A 52 2.12 -13.94 -15.15
C ASN A 52 3.25 -13.72 -14.14
N LYS A 53 4.48 -13.83 -14.63
CA LYS A 53 5.70 -13.73 -13.80
C LYS A 53 5.86 -12.41 -13.04
N ILE A 54 5.25 -11.32 -13.53
CA ILE A 54 5.31 -10.03 -12.84
C ILE A 54 4.36 -10.02 -11.64
N ASN A 55 3.15 -10.58 -11.78
CA ASN A 55 2.25 -10.72 -10.64
C ASN A 55 2.84 -11.70 -9.59
N GLU A 56 3.44 -12.81 -10.04
CA GLU A 56 4.15 -13.74 -9.15
C GLU A 56 5.32 -13.07 -8.43
N TYR A 57 6.05 -12.19 -9.10
CA TYR A 57 7.10 -11.39 -8.48
C TYR A 57 6.54 -10.46 -7.39
N GLY A 58 5.38 -9.84 -7.62
CA GLY A 58 4.67 -9.07 -6.59
C GLY A 58 4.40 -9.89 -5.32
N ASN A 59 3.93 -11.14 -5.47
CA ASN A 59 3.72 -12.04 -4.33
C ASN A 59 5.04 -12.35 -3.60
N GLN A 60 6.11 -12.65 -4.34
CA GLN A 60 7.43 -12.93 -3.75
C GLN A 60 7.97 -11.74 -2.94
N LEU A 61 7.70 -10.52 -3.38
CA LEU A 61 8.09 -9.32 -2.64
C LEU A 61 7.32 -9.17 -1.32
N HIS A 62 6.03 -9.55 -1.29
CA HIS A 62 5.25 -9.56 -0.05
C HIS A 62 5.72 -10.61 0.96
N ASP A 63 6.15 -11.77 0.47
CA ASP A 63 6.66 -12.87 1.31
C ASP A 63 8.09 -12.61 1.81
N ALA A 64 8.83 -11.72 1.13
CA ALA A 64 10.18 -11.34 1.53
C ALA A 64 10.18 -10.38 2.72
N SER A 65 11.22 -10.47 3.55
CA SER A 65 11.45 -9.45 4.58
C SER A 65 11.74 -8.10 3.93
N TYR A 66 11.28 -7.00 4.54
CA TYR A 66 11.63 -5.69 3.98
C TYR A 66 13.13 -5.41 4.07
N LYS A 67 13.82 -6.00 5.03
CA LYS A 67 15.29 -6.00 5.15
C LYS A 67 15.96 -6.51 3.88
N SER A 68 15.53 -7.66 3.35
CA SER A 68 16.11 -8.19 2.10
C SER A 68 15.88 -7.27 0.90
N LEU A 69 14.75 -6.55 0.86
CA LEU A 69 14.49 -5.57 -0.19
C LEU A 69 15.33 -4.30 -0.02
N LEU A 70 15.51 -3.83 1.21
CA LEU A 70 16.40 -2.70 1.51
C LEU A 70 17.84 -3.04 1.15
N GLU A 71 18.31 -4.26 1.43
CA GLU A 71 19.63 -4.75 1.00
C GLU A 71 19.79 -4.74 -0.52
N GLN A 72 18.76 -5.18 -1.27
CA GLN A 72 18.73 -5.04 -2.72
C GLN A 72 18.76 -3.56 -3.15
N PHE A 73 18.00 -2.68 -2.49
CA PHE A 73 18.00 -1.26 -2.82
C PHE A 73 19.37 -0.61 -2.56
N ALA A 74 20.04 -0.97 -1.48
CA ALA A 74 21.40 -0.51 -1.18
C ALA A 74 22.41 -0.96 -2.24
N GLN A 75 22.32 -2.22 -2.72
CA GLN A 75 23.19 -2.73 -3.78
C GLN A 75 23.02 -1.99 -5.11
N ASN A 76 21.80 -1.51 -5.37
CA ASN A 76 21.47 -0.75 -6.59
C ASN A 76 21.71 0.76 -6.45
N TYR A 77 22.07 1.24 -5.25
CA TYR A 77 22.29 2.66 -4.98
C TYR A 77 23.60 3.13 -5.63
N SER A 78 23.49 3.70 -6.84
CA SER A 78 24.61 4.01 -7.71
C SER A 78 24.95 5.51 -7.74
N PRO A 79 26.24 5.90 -7.95
CA PRO A 79 26.62 7.31 -8.10
C PRO A 79 26.00 8.03 -9.31
N VAL A 80 25.61 7.29 -10.36
CA VAL A 80 25.14 7.88 -11.64
C VAL A 80 23.63 8.06 -11.73
N MET A 81 22.87 7.64 -10.71
CA MET A 81 21.42 7.75 -10.68
C MET A 81 20.94 9.05 -10.04
N ASP A 82 19.67 9.40 -10.23
CA ASP A 82 19.02 10.43 -9.43
C ASP A 82 18.74 9.91 -8.02
N LYS A 83 19.69 10.15 -7.12
CA LYS A 83 19.61 9.72 -5.72
C LYS A 83 18.39 10.27 -4.99
N THR A 84 17.89 11.44 -5.37
CA THR A 84 16.76 12.08 -4.69
C THR A 84 15.44 11.43 -5.10
N ALA A 85 15.27 11.13 -6.40
CA ALA A 85 14.14 10.37 -6.90
C ALA A 85 14.13 8.95 -6.34
N TYR A 86 15.29 8.28 -6.36
CA TYR A 86 15.44 6.92 -5.83
C TYR A 86 15.08 6.84 -4.34
N LEU A 87 15.67 7.70 -3.52
CA LEU A 87 15.36 7.72 -2.09
C LEU A 87 13.90 8.09 -1.81
N SER A 88 13.31 8.98 -2.62
CA SER A 88 11.87 9.28 -2.52
C SER A 88 11.00 8.07 -2.85
N TYR A 89 11.38 7.24 -3.83
CA TYR A 89 10.67 5.98 -4.10
C TYR A 89 10.77 5.03 -2.90
N VAL A 90 11.98 4.82 -2.37
CA VAL A 90 12.20 3.90 -1.24
C VAL A 90 11.47 4.36 0.02
N LEU A 91 11.43 5.66 0.30
CA LEU A 91 10.65 6.20 1.42
C LEU A 91 9.14 6.01 1.23
N GLY A 92 8.63 6.17 0.01
CA GLY A 92 7.26 5.78 -0.33
C GLY A 92 7.04 4.27 -0.09
N PHE A 93 7.96 3.43 -0.55
CA PHE A 93 7.90 1.97 -0.33
C PHE A 93 7.93 1.61 1.15
N THR A 94 8.69 2.37 1.95
CA THR A 94 8.71 2.24 3.41
C THR A 94 7.34 2.61 4.00
N CYS A 95 6.64 3.61 3.47
CA CYS A 95 5.27 3.93 3.92
C CYS A 95 4.34 2.74 3.72
N HIS A 96 4.43 2.08 2.57
CA HIS A 96 3.64 0.88 2.28
C HIS A 96 3.93 -0.24 3.29
N PHE A 97 5.21 -0.61 3.44
CA PHE A 97 5.64 -1.63 4.39
C PHE A 97 5.16 -1.34 5.82
N VAL A 98 5.33 -0.10 6.29
CA VAL A 98 4.98 0.27 7.66
C VAL A 98 3.47 0.15 7.87
N LEU A 99 2.63 0.56 6.92
CA LEU A 99 1.19 0.41 7.08
C LEU A 99 0.76 -1.06 7.04
N ASP A 100 1.29 -1.84 6.10
CA ASP A 100 0.93 -3.25 5.91
C ASP A 100 1.35 -4.12 7.09
N SER A 101 2.58 -3.94 7.57
CA SER A 101 3.08 -4.67 8.74
C SER A 101 2.22 -4.43 9.99
N TYR A 102 1.60 -3.24 10.09
CA TYR A 102 0.66 -2.94 11.16
C TYR A 102 -0.72 -3.58 10.97
N CYS A 103 -1.22 -3.58 9.73
CA CYS A 103 -2.61 -3.89 9.42
C CYS A 103 -2.85 -5.37 9.10
N HIS A 104 -1.98 -6.02 8.31
CA HIS A 104 -2.27 -7.33 7.73
C HIS A 104 -2.48 -8.42 8.77
N GLY A 105 -1.78 -8.40 9.91
CA GLY A 105 -2.05 -9.32 11.01
C GLY A 105 -3.52 -9.32 11.45
N TYR A 106 -4.13 -8.14 11.56
CA TYR A 106 -5.54 -8.04 11.94
C TYR A 106 -6.49 -8.27 10.76
N ILE A 107 -6.14 -7.84 9.55
CA ILE A 107 -6.98 -8.07 8.36
C ILE A 107 -7.16 -9.56 8.13
N GLU A 108 -6.06 -10.33 8.15
CA GLU A 108 -6.09 -11.80 8.02
C GLU A 108 -6.92 -12.43 9.14
N ARG A 109 -6.72 -11.98 10.37
CA ARG A 109 -7.49 -12.48 11.51
C ARG A 109 -9.00 -12.19 11.38
N LYS A 110 -9.36 -11.02 10.86
CA LYS A 110 -10.75 -10.61 10.62
C LYS A 110 -11.37 -11.38 9.46
N ASP A 111 -10.62 -11.64 8.40
CA ASP A 111 -11.04 -12.48 7.27
C ASP A 111 -11.39 -13.89 7.74
N GLU A 112 -10.51 -14.51 8.55
CA GLU A 112 -10.73 -15.86 9.10
C GLU A 112 -11.94 -15.98 10.04
N THR A 113 -12.30 -14.90 10.74
CA THR A 113 -13.26 -14.94 11.86
C THR A 113 -14.59 -14.26 11.55
N SER A 114 -14.74 -13.66 10.38
CA SER A 114 -15.96 -12.96 9.99
C SER A 114 -16.40 -13.33 8.57
N THR A 115 -17.48 -12.70 8.09
CA THR A 115 -17.96 -12.89 6.71
C THR A 115 -17.38 -11.86 5.73
N ALA A 116 -16.51 -10.95 6.20
CA ALA A 116 -15.88 -9.95 5.35
C ALA A 116 -14.56 -10.50 4.82
N SER A 117 -14.42 -10.57 3.49
CA SER A 117 -13.16 -10.96 2.84
C SER A 117 -12.04 -9.96 3.13
N HIS A 118 -10.79 -10.39 3.03
CA HIS A 118 -9.61 -9.53 3.05
C HIS A 118 -9.78 -8.26 2.19
N GLY A 119 -10.11 -8.43 0.91
CA GLY A 119 -10.28 -7.33 -0.03
C GLY A 119 -11.45 -6.40 0.33
N LYS A 120 -12.49 -6.93 0.98
CA LYS A 120 -13.62 -6.14 1.47
C LYS A 120 -13.24 -5.30 2.67
N ILE A 121 -12.49 -5.86 3.63
CA ILE A 121 -11.98 -5.13 4.80
C ILE A 121 -11.12 -3.95 4.34
N GLU A 122 -10.18 -4.23 3.44
CA GLU A 122 -9.36 -3.24 2.75
C GLU A 122 -10.23 -2.14 2.11
N SER A 123 -11.14 -2.48 1.18
CA SER A 123 -11.92 -1.48 0.44
C SER A 123 -12.88 -0.67 1.32
N GLN A 124 -13.41 -1.25 2.39
CA GLN A 124 -14.18 -0.52 3.39
C GLN A 124 -13.33 0.46 4.18
N PHE A 125 -12.05 0.16 4.42
CA PHE A 125 -11.14 1.09 5.06
C PHE A 125 -10.80 2.28 4.16
N ASP A 126 -10.61 2.06 2.85
CA ASP A 126 -10.49 3.16 1.87
C ASP A 126 -11.71 4.07 1.90
N ARG A 127 -12.90 3.47 1.87
CA ARG A 127 -14.16 4.20 1.97
C ARG A 127 -14.25 4.99 3.27
N TYR A 128 -13.89 4.37 4.40
CA TYR A 128 -13.89 5.01 5.72
C TYR A 128 -13.00 6.26 5.73
N LEU A 129 -11.76 6.15 5.23
CA LEU A 129 -10.81 7.26 5.18
C LEU A 129 -11.29 8.38 4.24
N LEU A 130 -11.83 8.04 3.06
CA LEU A 130 -12.42 9.02 2.15
C LEU A 130 -13.53 9.83 2.84
N VAL A 131 -14.45 9.15 3.52
CA VAL A 131 -15.53 9.81 4.26
C VAL A 131 -14.99 10.64 5.43
N LYS A 132 -14.01 10.13 6.18
CA LYS A 132 -13.35 10.84 7.29
C LYS A 132 -12.69 12.14 6.82
N ASP A 133 -12.13 12.14 5.61
CA ASP A 133 -11.49 13.30 4.99
C ASP A 133 -12.50 14.20 4.22
N GLY A 134 -13.81 13.93 4.32
CA GLY A 134 -14.89 14.77 3.77
C GLY A 134 -15.22 14.52 2.29
N TYR A 135 -14.76 13.42 1.72
CA TYR A 135 -14.96 13.07 0.32
C TYR A 135 -16.15 12.11 0.10
N ASP A 136 -16.75 12.20 -1.09
CA ASP A 136 -17.69 11.17 -1.58
C ASP A 136 -16.89 9.98 -2.12
N PRO A 137 -16.97 8.79 -1.48
CA PRO A 137 -16.11 7.66 -1.82
C PRO A 137 -16.36 7.10 -3.22
N ILE A 138 -17.53 7.38 -3.81
CA ILE A 138 -17.88 6.90 -5.15
C ILE A 138 -17.44 7.87 -6.24
N LYS A 139 -17.36 9.16 -5.94
CA LYS A 139 -17.00 10.19 -6.95
C LYS A 139 -15.51 10.52 -6.93
N THR A 140 -14.86 10.34 -5.79
CA THR A 140 -13.48 10.77 -5.58
C THR A 140 -12.51 9.92 -6.38
N SER A 141 -11.57 10.58 -7.05
CA SER A 141 -10.56 9.87 -7.83
C SER A 141 -9.38 9.52 -6.96
N VAL A 142 -9.17 8.23 -6.73
CA VAL A 142 -8.01 7.68 -6.02
C VAL A 142 -6.76 7.54 -6.92
N THR A 143 -6.89 7.86 -8.21
CA THR A 143 -5.85 7.72 -9.24
C THR A 143 -5.19 9.05 -9.64
N THR A 144 -5.55 10.17 -9.02
CA THR A 144 -5.07 11.52 -9.40
C THR A 144 -3.56 11.66 -9.23
N SER A 145 -3.01 11.04 -8.19
CA SER A 145 -1.57 10.97 -7.90
C SER A 145 -0.80 10.05 -8.86
N LEU A 146 -1.49 9.07 -9.46
CA LEU A 146 -0.89 8.11 -10.38
C LEU A 146 -0.65 8.75 -11.74
N LYS A 147 0.58 9.22 -11.96
CA LYS A 147 1.02 9.87 -13.20
C LYS A 147 2.11 9.05 -13.88
N PRO A 148 1.72 8.05 -14.72
CA PRO A 148 2.69 7.24 -15.44
C PRO A 148 3.62 8.11 -16.30
N SER A 149 4.92 7.98 -16.10
CA SER A 149 5.93 8.61 -16.95
C SER A 149 7.14 7.69 -17.13
N LYS A 150 7.90 7.90 -18.21
CA LYS A 150 9.14 7.15 -18.44
C LYS A 150 10.19 7.41 -17.35
N SER A 151 10.21 8.63 -16.80
CA SER A 151 11.13 9.03 -15.72
C SER A 151 10.83 8.29 -14.43
N VAL A 152 9.55 8.26 -14.02
CA VAL A 152 9.08 7.46 -12.88
C VAL A 152 9.41 5.99 -13.10
N ALA A 153 9.09 5.44 -14.28
CA ALA A 153 9.38 4.05 -14.58
C ALA A 153 10.87 3.71 -14.58
N ASN A 154 11.74 4.66 -14.93
CA ASN A 154 13.19 4.49 -14.86
C ASN A 154 13.64 4.35 -13.39
N THR A 155 13.19 5.27 -12.53
CA THR A 155 13.54 5.26 -11.10
C THR A 155 13.09 3.97 -10.42
N ILE A 156 11.87 3.51 -10.72
CA ILE A 156 11.35 2.25 -10.18
C ILE A 156 12.17 1.06 -10.74
N ALA A 157 12.51 1.04 -12.03
CA ALA A 157 13.30 -0.04 -12.62
C ALA A 157 14.72 -0.16 -12.01
N GLU A 158 15.31 0.96 -11.59
CA GLU A 158 16.60 0.97 -10.85
C GLU A 158 16.48 0.26 -9.49
N CYS A 159 15.29 0.21 -8.88
CA CYS A 159 15.04 -0.52 -7.64
C CYS A 159 14.90 -2.04 -7.87
N PHE A 160 14.46 -2.44 -9.07
CA PHE A 160 14.15 -3.83 -9.43
C PHE A 160 14.89 -4.22 -10.73
N PRO A 161 16.20 -4.49 -10.68
CA PRO A 161 17.04 -4.64 -11.86
C PRO A 161 16.63 -5.80 -12.78
N ASN A 162 15.91 -6.78 -12.25
CA ASN A 162 15.37 -7.91 -13.02
C ASN A 162 14.12 -7.55 -13.85
N ILE A 163 13.58 -6.32 -13.70
CA ILE A 163 12.39 -5.84 -14.41
C ILE A 163 12.75 -4.61 -15.22
N GLY A 164 12.74 -4.75 -16.54
CA GLY A 164 13.07 -3.64 -17.44
C GLY A 164 12.07 -2.49 -17.36
N GLN A 165 12.57 -1.27 -17.60
CA GLN A 165 11.78 -0.02 -17.60
C GLN A 165 10.48 -0.09 -18.41
N LYS A 166 10.48 -0.79 -19.56
CA LYS A 166 9.26 -0.95 -20.39
C LYS A 166 8.16 -1.70 -19.66
N VAL A 167 8.52 -2.75 -18.91
CA VAL A 167 7.58 -3.54 -18.10
C VAL A 167 7.05 -2.70 -16.95
N ILE A 168 7.93 -1.98 -16.24
CA ILE A 168 7.52 -1.05 -15.19
C ILE A 168 6.57 0.03 -15.73
N TYR A 169 6.90 0.65 -16.86
CA TYR A 169 6.06 1.69 -17.45
C TYR A 169 4.67 1.15 -17.82
N GLN A 170 4.59 -0.07 -18.35
CA GLN A 170 3.31 -0.71 -18.62
C GLN A 170 2.57 -1.06 -17.32
N THR A 171 3.27 -1.52 -16.29
CA THR A 171 2.72 -1.84 -14.96
C THR A 171 2.00 -0.64 -14.35
N ILE A 172 2.65 0.52 -14.30
CA ILE A 172 2.07 1.74 -13.72
C ILE A 172 0.95 2.34 -14.58
N LYS A 173 0.96 2.10 -15.90
CA LYS A 173 -0.16 2.44 -16.80
C LYS A 173 -1.36 1.55 -16.55
N ASP A 174 -1.12 0.24 -16.43
CA ASP A 174 -2.16 -0.75 -16.16
C ASP A 174 -2.81 -0.48 -14.81
N GLN A 175 -2.02 -0.18 -13.77
CA GLN A 175 -2.54 0.21 -12.45
C GLN A 175 -3.55 1.35 -12.56
N ARG A 176 -3.17 2.47 -13.21
CA ARG A 176 -4.07 3.61 -13.40
C ARG A 176 -5.31 3.23 -14.21
N MET A 177 -5.15 2.42 -15.27
CA MET A 177 -6.24 1.97 -16.12
C MET A 177 -7.28 1.16 -15.34
N TYR A 178 -6.83 0.12 -14.63
CA TYR A 178 -7.71 -0.78 -13.88
C TYR A 178 -8.37 -0.08 -12.69
N LEU A 179 -7.64 0.77 -11.96
CA LEU A 179 -8.24 1.56 -10.89
C LEU A 179 -9.29 2.56 -11.40
N ASN A 180 -9.08 3.18 -12.57
CA ASN A 180 -10.09 4.03 -13.19
C ASN A 180 -11.33 3.24 -13.62
N LEU A 181 -11.17 2.00 -14.06
CA LEU A 181 -12.27 1.11 -14.42
C LEU A 181 -13.10 0.71 -13.19
N LEU A 182 -12.44 0.46 -12.06
CA LEU A 182 -13.07 0.10 -10.77
C LEU A 182 -13.79 1.28 -10.09
N LYS A 183 -13.45 2.52 -10.43
CA LYS A 183 -14.05 3.72 -9.83
C LYS A 183 -15.53 3.93 -10.18
N ASP A 184 -16.01 3.38 -11.30
CA ASP A 184 -17.25 3.86 -11.92
C ASP A 184 -18.45 3.90 -10.97
N SER A 185 -19.11 5.07 -10.89
CA SER A 185 -20.24 5.32 -10.00
C SER A 185 -21.58 4.78 -10.51
N SER A 186 -21.63 4.34 -11.77
CA SER A 186 -22.82 3.80 -12.41
C SER A 186 -23.06 2.36 -11.97
N ASP A 187 -24.20 2.11 -11.34
CA ASP A 187 -24.61 0.77 -10.92
C ASP A 187 -24.67 -0.21 -12.10
N ILE A 188 -25.08 0.26 -13.28
CA ILE A 188 -25.15 -0.55 -14.52
C ILE A 188 -23.75 -0.97 -14.95
N LYS A 189 -22.80 -0.03 -15.01
CA LYS A 189 -21.44 -0.35 -15.42
C LYS A 189 -20.74 -1.25 -14.42
N ARG A 190 -20.95 -1.02 -13.12
CA ARG A 190 -20.46 -1.91 -12.06
C ARG A 190 -21.04 -3.32 -12.19
N PHE A 191 -22.33 -3.45 -12.49
CA PHE A 191 -22.97 -4.73 -12.73
C PHE A 191 -22.35 -5.46 -13.93
N VAL A 192 -22.21 -4.78 -15.07
CA VAL A 192 -21.59 -5.33 -16.28
C VAL A 192 -20.14 -5.74 -16.03
N LEU A 193 -19.37 -4.87 -15.38
CA LEU A 193 -17.97 -5.14 -15.03
C LEU A 193 -17.85 -6.32 -14.07
N GLY A 194 -18.71 -6.40 -13.06
CA GLY A 194 -18.78 -7.53 -12.15
C GLY A 194 -19.05 -8.86 -12.86
N HIS A 195 -19.99 -8.89 -13.81
CA HIS A 195 -20.25 -10.08 -14.62
C HIS A 195 -19.07 -10.43 -15.52
N ALA A 196 -18.43 -9.43 -16.12
CA ALA A 196 -17.22 -9.65 -16.92
C ALA A 196 -16.08 -10.25 -16.09
N MET A 197 -15.90 -9.80 -14.84
CA MET A 197 -14.92 -10.35 -13.90
C MET A 197 -15.19 -11.83 -13.58
N ASP A 198 -16.45 -12.22 -13.40
CA ASP A 198 -16.80 -13.64 -13.20
C ASP A 198 -16.43 -14.49 -14.43
N LEU A 199 -16.76 -13.99 -15.63
CA LEU A 199 -16.50 -14.70 -16.88
C LEU A 199 -15.02 -14.91 -17.15
N VAL A 200 -14.16 -13.97 -16.75
CA VAL A 200 -12.70 -14.07 -16.94
C VAL A 200 -11.98 -14.61 -15.71
N GLY A 201 -12.70 -15.04 -14.67
CA GLY A 201 -12.13 -15.73 -13.51
C GLY A 201 -11.40 -14.84 -12.50
N VAL A 202 -11.76 -13.56 -12.41
CA VAL A 202 -11.15 -12.56 -11.51
C VAL A 202 -12.17 -11.93 -10.56
N SER A 203 -13.10 -12.74 -10.07
CA SER A 203 -14.23 -12.29 -9.23
C SER A 203 -13.80 -11.57 -7.95
N SER A 204 -12.62 -11.88 -7.41
CA SER A 204 -12.04 -11.18 -6.25
C SER A 204 -11.84 -9.68 -6.47
N PHE A 205 -11.68 -9.20 -7.71
CA PHE A 205 -11.60 -7.76 -7.98
C PHE A 205 -12.88 -7.00 -7.68
N LYS A 206 -14.03 -7.69 -7.52
CA LYS A 206 -15.27 -7.05 -7.09
C LYS A 206 -15.16 -6.44 -5.70
N ASP A 207 -14.32 -6.99 -4.83
CA ASP A 207 -14.13 -6.47 -3.48
C ASP A 207 -13.44 -5.12 -3.47
N LEU A 208 -12.76 -4.75 -4.56
CA LEU A 208 -12.12 -3.43 -4.73
C LEU A 208 -13.13 -2.31 -5.07
N PHE A 209 -14.39 -2.65 -5.37
CA PHE A 209 -15.38 -1.62 -5.61
C PHE A 209 -15.75 -0.89 -4.32
N LEU A 210 -15.49 0.41 -4.25
CA LEU A 210 -15.99 1.24 -3.17
C LEU A 210 -17.52 1.22 -3.14
N THR A 211 -18.09 1.14 -1.94
CA THR A 211 -19.54 1.04 -1.72
C THR A 211 -20.13 2.39 -1.31
N LYS A 212 -21.39 2.63 -1.70
CA LYS A 212 -22.12 3.87 -1.35
C LYS A 212 -22.28 4.00 0.17
N SER A 213 -22.75 2.94 0.81
CA SER A 213 -22.87 2.83 2.26
C SER A 213 -21.71 2.03 2.85
N GLU A 214 -21.41 2.30 4.12
CA GLU A 214 -20.51 1.48 4.92
C GLU A 214 -21.13 0.09 5.12
N ASP A 215 -20.32 -0.95 5.02
CA ASP A 215 -20.71 -2.30 5.37
C ASP A 215 -20.67 -2.50 6.89
N PRO A 216 -21.79 -2.85 7.56
CA PRO A 216 -21.83 -3.04 9.01
C PRO A 216 -20.81 -4.06 9.53
N VAL A 217 -20.44 -5.07 8.74
CA VAL A 217 -19.48 -6.12 9.14
C VAL A 217 -18.05 -5.57 9.26
N CYS A 218 -17.76 -4.44 8.61
CA CYS A 218 -16.44 -3.81 8.58
C CYS A 218 -16.33 -2.59 9.52
N LYS A 219 -17.38 -2.26 10.29
CA LYS A 219 -17.36 -1.09 11.18
C LYS A 219 -16.28 -1.21 12.26
N ASP A 220 -16.15 -2.38 12.87
CA ASP A 220 -15.11 -2.65 13.86
C ASP A 220 -13.72 -2.64 13.21
N SER A 221 -13.57 -3.28 12.04
CA SER A 221 -12.28 -3.30 11.35
C SER A 221 -11.83 -1.91 10.92
N ASN A 222 -12.74 -1.05 10.46
CA ASN A 222 -12.43 0.35 10.15
C ASN A 222 -11.84 1.08 11.37
N LEU A 223 -12.44 0.91 12.56
CA LEU A 223 -11.91 1.52 13.78
C LEU A 223 -10.55 0.95 14.18
N ARG A 224 -10.36 -0.36 14.06
CA ARG A 224 -9.06 -0.98 14.39
C ARG A 224 -7.96 -0.51 13.45
N LEU A 225 -8.23 -0.51 12.14
CA LEU A 225 -7.27 -0.10 11.12
C LEU A 225 -6.94 1.38 11.22
N ASP A 226 -7.88 2.24 11.62
CA ASP A 226 -7.61 3.67 11.86
C ASP A 226 -6.64 3.87 13.04
N LYS A 227 -6.77 3.08 14.12
CA LYS A 227 -5.81 3.10 15.24
C LYS A 227 -4.44 2.60 14.81
N TYR A 228 -4.37 1.55 13.99
CA TYR A 228 -3.10 1.08 13.44
C TYR A 228 -2.48 2.08 12.49
N PHE A 229 -3.27 2.76 11.65
CA PHE A 229 -2.81 3.86 10.81
C PHE A 229 -2.16 4.96 11.66
N GLU A 230 -2.81 5.37 12.76
CA GLU A 230 -2.24 6.36 13.69
C GLU A 230 -0.92 5.88 14.31
N MET A 231 -0.86 4.63 14.78
CA MET A 231 0.37 4.09 15.39
C MET A 231 1.50 3.89 14.37
N ALA A 232 1.18 3.43 13.16
CA ALA A 232 2.11 3.31 12.05
C ALA A 232 2.68 4.69 11.68
N SER A 233 1.85 5.75 11.69
CA SER A 233 2.30 7.12 11.37
C SER A 233 3.29 7.68 12.40
N LYS A 234 3.14 7.28 13.67
CA LYS A 234 4.10 7.61 14.75
C LYS A 234 5.40 6.83 14.64
N HIS A 235 5.36 5.59 14.13
CA HIS A 235 6.55 4.76 13.94
C HIS A 235 7.37 5.18 12.73
N TYR A 236 6.68 5.53 11.64
CA TYR A 236 7.27 5.81 10.33
C TYR A 236 8.50 6.74 10.37
N PRO A 237 8.52 7.91 11.05
CA PRO A 237 9.69 8.80 10.98
C PRO A 237 10.98 8.15 11.51
N VAL A 238 10.88 7.30 12.55
CA VAL A 238 12.04 6.56 13.10
C VAL A 238 12.54 5.53 12.09
N LEU A 239 11.63 4.78 11.48
CA LEU A 239 11.96 3.76 10.49
C LEU A 239 12.52 4.38 9.20
N ALA A 240 11.89 5.45 8.72
CA ALA A 240 12.34 6.22 7.55
C ALA A 240 13.76 6.77 7.75
N GLN A 241 14.05 7.32 8.94
CA GLN A 241 15.40 7.80 9.23
C GLN A 241 16.42 6.66 9.24
N ASN A 242 16.09 5.49 9.80
CA ASN A 242 17.00 4.34 9.75
C ASN A 242 17.22 3.83 8.31
N VAL A 243 16.20 3.87 7.45
CA VAL A 243 16.35 3.56 6.01
C VAL A 243 17.30 4.55 5.33
N VAL A 244 17.16 5.85 5.59
CA VAL A 244 18.07 6.87 5.06
C VAL A 244 19.50 6.62 5.54
N ASN A 245 19.69 6.39 6.85
CA ASN A 245 21.00 6.13 7.43
C ASN A 245 21.65 4.86 6.83
N TYR A 246 20.87 3.80 6.61
CA TYR A 246 21.37 2.59 5.98
C TYR A 246 21.81 2.84 4.54
N LEU A 247 20.95 3.46 3.70
CA LEU A 247 21.24 3.66 2.28
C LEU A 247 22.36 4.67 2.04
N VAL A 248 22.43 5.73 2.86
CA VAL A 248 23.36 6.86 2.63
C VAL A 248 24.66 6.69 3.43
N HIS A 249 24.60 6.12 4.63
CA HIS A 249 25.73 6.05 5.56
C HIS A 249 26.19 4.62 5.87
N GLY A 250 25.45 3.59 5.42
CA GLY A 250 25.79 2.20 5.67
C GLY A 250 25.56 1.75 7.12
N GLU A 251 24.74 2.47 7.88
CA GLU A 251 24.39 2.10 9.26
C GLU A 251 23.50 0.86 9.33
N PRO A 252 23.58 0.01 10.36
CA PRO A 252 22.74 -1.19 10.45
C PRO A 252 21.22 -0.91 10.40
N LEU A 253 20.50 -1.79 9.69
CA LEU A 253 19.04 -1.80 9.70
C LEU A 253 18.48 -2.26 11.06
N MET A 254 17.40 -1.62 11.51
CA MET A 254 16.63 -2.04 12.67
C MET A 254 16.02 -3.44 12.48
N ASP A 255 15.90 -4.19 13.58
CA ASP A 255 15.30 -5.53 13.57
C ASP A 255 13.85 -5.55 13.09
N TYR A 256 13.13 -4.43 13.20
CA TYR A 256 11.77 -4.26 12.67
C TYR A 256 11.68 -4.61 11.18
N PHE A 257 12.73 -4.37 10.40
CA PHE A 257 12.73 -4.68 8.97
C PHE A 257 12.84 -6.18 8.64
N LYS A 258 13.04 -7.05 9.64
CA LYS A 258 12.97 -8.50 9.45
C LYS A 258 11.55 -9.00 9.18
N HIS A 259 10.53 -8.18 9.49
CA HIS A 259 9.13 -8.49 9.17
C HIS A 259 8.90 -8.46 7.66
N THR A 260 7.89 -9.21 7.22
CA THR A 260 7.36 -9.19 5.85
C THR A 260 6.21 -8.18 5.76
N PHE A 261 5.60 -8.05 4.59
CA PHE A 261 4.41 -7.22 4.40
C PHE A 261 3.16 -7.91 4.96
N GLY A 262 3.18 -9.24 5.08
CA GLY A 262 2.06 -10.05 5.55
C GLY A 262 1.92 -10.12 7.08
N PRO A 263 1.04 -11.01 7.57
CA PRO A 263 0.81 -11.19 9.00
C PRO A 263 2.06 -11.75 9.73
N LYS A 264 2.26 -11.32 10.98
CA LYS A 264 3.28 -11.87 11.89
C LYS A 264 2.87 -13.26 12.38
N ALA A 265 3.83 -14.08 12.80
CA ALA A 265 3.58 -15.48 13.19
C ALA A 265 2.54 -15.67 14.31
N ASP A 266 2.30 -14.65 15.14
CA ASP A 266 1.36 -14.65 16.26
C ASP A 266 0.05 -13.91 15.97
N TYR A 267 -0.25 -13.57 14.70
CA TYR A 267 -1.42 -12.77 14.34
C TYR A 267 -2.75 -13.38 14.80
N GLN A 268 -2.85 -14.71 14.94
CA GLN A 268 -4.08 -15.36 15.40
C GLN A 268 -4.44 -15.00 16.86
N THR A 269 -3.49 -14.47 17.63
CA THR A 269 -3.73 -13.96 18.99
C THR A 269 -4.39 -12.59 19.01
N ILE A 270 -4.44 -11.89 17.88
CA ILE A 270 -5.04 -10.56 17.78
C ILE A 270 -6.57 -10.70 17.99
N PRO A 271 -7.15 -9.99 18.96
CA PRO A 271 -8.58 -10.06 19.20
C PRO A 271 -9.36 -9.29 18.14
N VAL A 272 -10.44 -9.91 17.65
CA VAL A 272 -11.46 -9.28 16.79
C VAL A 272 -12.68 -8.98 17.67
N TYR A 273 -12.83 -7.71 18.01
CA TYR A 273 -13.89 -7.22 18.88
C TYR A 273 -15.14 -6.83 18.10
N SER A 274 -16.28 -6.82 18.78
CA SER A 274 -17.47 -6.14 18.24
C SER A 274 -17.23 -4.63 18.10
N TYR A 275 -18.07 -3.94 17.32
CA TYR A 275 -17.95 -2.49 17.17
C TYR A 275 -17.99 -1.73 18.50
N GLN A 276 -18.84 -2.13 19.45
CA GLN A 276 -18.94 -1.46 20.76
C GLN A 276 -17.68 -1.67 21.62
N GLU A 277 -17.15 -2.90 21.64
CA GLU A 277 -15.91 -3.20 22.35
C GLU A 277 -14.71 -2.49 21.70
N GLU A 278 -14.68 -2.45 20.36
CA GLU A 278 -13.63 -1.78 19.61
C GLU A 278 -13.63 -0.26 19.90
N GLN A 279 -14.75 0.39 20.18
CA GLN A 279 -14.76 1.80 20.60
C GLN A 279 -13.97 2.04 21.90
N GLY A 280 -13.92 1.07 22.82
CA GLY A 280 -13.16 1.16 24.07
C GLY A 280 -11.72 0.62 23.98
N TYR A 281 -11.39 -0.15 22.93
CA TYR A 281 -10.06 -0.72 22.75
C TYR A 281 -9.03 0.32 22.30
N SER A 282 -7.82 0.28 22.85
CA SER A 282 -6.71 1.18 22.47
C SER A 282 -5.47 0.39 22.06
N VAL A 283 -4.80 0.85 21.00
CA VAL A 283 -3.48 0.33 20.60
C VAL A 283 -2.43 1.31 21.11
N ASN A 284 -1.68 0.92 22.14
CA ASN A 284 -0.82 1.85 22.88
C ASN A 284 0.67 1.67 22.61
N GLU A 285 1.08 0.55 22.01
CA GLU A 285 2.49 0.23 21.77
C GLU A 285 2.80 0.24 20.29
N LEU A 286 4.01 0.71 19.94
CA LEU A 286 4.56 0.49 18.61
C LEU A 286 4.84 -1.01 18.46
N GLN A 287 4.61 -1.52 17.26
CA GLN A 287 4.98 -2.88 16.96
C GLN A 287 6.50 -3.03 17.01
N LYS A 288 6.95 -4.14 17.59
CA LYS A 288 8.35 -4.56 17.57
C LYS A 288 8.61 -5.42 16.35
#